data_AF-A0AAD7F1G2-F1
#
_entry.id   AF-A0AAD7F1G2-F1
#
_cell.length_a   1.000
_cell.length_b   1.000
_cell.length_c   1.000
_cell.angle_alpha   90.00
_cell.angle_beta   90.00
_cell.angle_gamma   90.00
#
_symmetry.space_group_name_H-M   'P 1'
#
loop_
_entity.id
_entity.type
_entity.pdbx_description
1 polymer ?
#
loop_
_entity_poly.entity_id
_entity_poly.type
_entity_poly.pdbx_seq_one_letter_code
_entity_poly.pdbx_strand_id
1 'polypeptide(L)'
;MAELIRRVSARPGSPFPVVARRGSLGGGAGSNPGTPTTTYSPHHKFSRSALSRIAPLHPNRRTPPPPLPPPPPKPKTKKEKEREERWEEEMIEAVGGWDDWKLLSEQEQKAAKRAKWARELGGED
;
A
#
# COMPACT_ATOMS: atom_id res chain seq x y z
N MET A 1 -48.15 15.37 1.74
CA MET A 1 -47.53 14.21 2.43
C MET A 1 -46.11 14.51 2.95
N ALA A 2 -45.18 15.01 2.13
CA ALA A 2 -43.80 15.26 2.56
C ALA A 2 -43.68 16.22 3.77
N GLU A 3 -44.49 17.28 3.81
CA GLU A 3 -44.57 18.23 4.93
C GLU A 3 -45.09 17.60 6.23
N LEU A 4 -46.02 16.64 6.12
CA LEU A 4 -46.56 15.92 7.27
C LEU A 4 -45.48 15.03 7.89
N ILE A 5 -44.72 14.31 7.06
CA ILE A 5 -43.59 13.48 7.49
C ILE A 5 -42.54 14.33 8.21
N ARG A 6 -42.21 15.52 7.65
CA ARG A 6 -41.26 16.46 8.25
C ARG A 6 -41.71 16.94 9.64
N ARG A 7 -42.99 17.29 9.80
CA ARG A 7 -43.53 17.71 11.11
C ARG A 7 -43.51 16.58 12.14
N VAL A 8 -43.83 15.35 11.72
CA VAL A 8 -43.87 14.20 12.62
C VAL A 8 -42.46 13.79 13.07
N SER A 9 -41.49 13.79 12.16
CA SER A 9 -40.10 13.42 12.49
C SER A 9 -39.35 14.48 13.29
N ALA A 10 -39.77 15.74 13.23
CA ALA A 10 -39.17 16.85 13.98
C ALA A 10 -39.62 16.95 15.45
N ARG A 11 -40.55 16.09 15.92
CA ARG A 11 -41.03 16.11 17.31
C ARG A 11 -39.97 15.49 18.24
N PRO A 12 -39.71 16.09 19.41
CA PRO A 12 -38.88 15.46 20.43
C PRO A 12 -39.51 14.12 20.85
N GLY A 13 -38.74 13.03 20.76
CA GLY A 13 -39.21 11.66 20.99
C GLY A 13 -39.76 10.93 19.77
N SER A 14 -39.64 11.48 18.56
CA SER A 14 -40.00 10.77 17.31
C SER A 14 -39.17 9.48 17.15
N PRO A 15 -39.79 8.33 16.85
CA PRO A 15 -39.06 7.09 16.54
C PRO A 15 -38.48 7.10 15.12
N PHE A 16 -38.82 8.09 14.28
CA PHE A 16 -38.32 8.19 12.92
C PHE A 16 -36.98 8.95 12.89
N PRO A 17 -35.92 8.35 12.32
CA PRO A 17 -34.62 9.00 12.20
C PRO A 17 -34.73 10.24 11.29
N VAL A 18 -34.14 11.35 11.71
CA VAL A 18 -34.03 12.56 10.88
C VAL A 18 -33.08 12.25 9.72
N VAL A 19 -33.63 11.92 8.56
CA VAL A 19 -32.85 11.73 7.33
C VAL A 19 -32.40 13.12 6.87
N ALA A 20 -31.18 13.52 7.23
CA ALA A 20 -30.53 14.66 6.62
C ALA A 20 -30.49 14.43 5.10
N ARG A 21 -31.09 15.35 4.35
CA ARG A 21 -31.13 15.29 2.88
C ARG A 21 -29.70 15.23 2.35
N ARG A 22 -29.26 14.04 1.91
CA ARG A 22 -28.04 13.87 1.13
C ARG A 22 -28.33 14.37 -0.29
N GLY A 23 -28.31 15.69 -0.45
CA GLY A 23 -28.15 16.31 -1.75
C GLY A 23 -26.75 16.01 -2.27
N SER A 24 -26.65 15.86 -3.59
CA SER A 24 -25.43 15.75 -4.38
C SER A 24 -24.80 14.36 -4.49
N LEU A 25 -24.90 13.87 -5.73
CA LEU A 25 -23.84 13.16 -6.45
C LEU A 25 -22.45 13.62 -5.96
N GLY A 26 -21.56 12.68 -5.66
CA GLY A 26 -20.15 13.01 -5.43
C GLY A 26 -19.46 12.11 -4.42
N GLY A 27 -18.26 11.66 -4.79
CA GLY A 27 -17.38 10.83 -3.98
C GLY A 27 -16.94 11.49 -2.68
N GLY A 28 -16.26 10.69 -1.86
CA GLY A 28 -16.02 10.95 -0.45
C GLY A 28 -15.30 12.25 -0.11
N ALA A 29 -15.64 12.76 1.07
CA ALA A 29 -14.76 13.50 1.95
C ALA A 29 -15.35 13.36 3.37
N GLY A 30 -14.47 13.37 4.37
CA GLY A 30 -14.68 12.86 5.73
C GLY A 30 -16.04 13.15 6.37
N SER A 31 -16.68 12.10 6.86
CA SER A 31 -17.76 12.22 7.84
C SER A 31 -17.19 12.78 9.14
N ASN A 32 -17.63 13.98 9.53
CA ASN A 32 -17.45 14.50 10.88
C ASN A 32 -17.83 13.42 11.92
N PRO A 33 -17.01 13.18 12.97
CA PRO A 33 -17.24 12.11 13.94
C PRO A 33 -18.39 12.38 14.92
N GLY A 34 -19.21 13.41 14.71
CA GLY A 34 -20.16 13.93 15.71
C GLY A 34 -21.64 13.56 15.53
N THR A 35 -22.04 12.88 14.45
CA THR A 35 -23.46 12.54 14.24
C THR A 35 -23.61 11.09 13.80
N PRO A 36 -24.21 10.20 14.61
CA PRO A 36 -24.51 8.84 14.20
C PRO A 36 -25.64 8.88 13.17
N THR A 37 -25.28 8.95 11.89
CA THR A 37 -26.23 8.59 10.84
C THR A 37 -26.49 7.09 11.00
N THR A 38 -27.62 6.74 11.62
CA THR A 38 -28.06 5.34 11.74
C THR A 38 -28.39 4.85 10.32
N THR A 39 -27.35 4.40 9.64
CA THR A 39 -27.45 3.88 8.28
C THR A 39 -27.81 2.43 8.47
N TYR A 40 -29.11 2.12 8.43
CA TYR A 40 -29.62 0.75 8.51
C TYR A 40 -29.28 0.02 7.20
N SER A 41 -28.02 -0.37 7.06
CA SER A 41 -27.54 -1.25 6.02
C SER A 41 -27.15 -2.57 6.68
N PRO A 42 -27.57 -3.73 6.13
CA PRO A 42 -27.12 -5.04 6.61
C PRO A 42 -25.58 -5.17 6.70
N HIS A 43 -24.87 -4.32 5.97
CA HIS A 43 -23.43 -4.30 5.85
C HIS A 43 -22.72 -3.27 6.74
N HIS A 44 -23.45 -2.54 7.59
CA HIS A 44 -22.89 -1.43 8.38
C HIS A 44 -21.86 -1.87 9.44
N LYS A 45 -21.91 -3.14 9.89
CA LYS A 45 -20.95 -3.69 10.87
C LYS A 45 -19.68 -4.27 10.22
N PHE A 46 -19.64 -4.35 8.90
CA PHE A 46 -18.53 -4.96 8.18
C PHE A 46 -17.50 -3.90 7.79
N SER A 47 -16.22 -4.26 7.87
CA SER A 47 -15.14 -3.41 7.37
C SER A 47 -15.23 -3.27 5.84
N ARG A 48 -14.66 -2.20 5.30
CA ARG A 48 -14.58 -1.99 3.85
C ARG A 48 -13.90 -3.18 3.13
N SER A 49 -12.91 -3.80 3.76
CA SER A 49 -12.21 -4.99 3.23
C SER A 49 -13.05 -6.27 3.31
N ALA A 50 -13.93 -6.41 4.31
CA ALA A 50 -14.90 -7.51 4.35
C ALA A 50 -15.94 -7.35 3.24
N LEU A 51 -16.40 -6.11 3.00
CA LEU A 51 -17.38 -5.81 1.95
C LEU A 51 -16.82 -5.95 0.53
N SER A 52 -15.52 -5.76 0.31
CA SER A 52 -14.89 -5.97 -1.00
C SER A 52 -14.75 -7.45 -1.40
N ARG A 53 -14.90 -8.37 -0.45
CA ARG A 53 -14.82 -9.83 -0.70
C ARG A 53 -16.17 -10.45 -1.03
N ILE A 54 -17.26 -9.74 -0.75
CA ILE A 54 -18.59 -10.20 -1.13
C ILE A 54 -18.67 -10.11 -2.66
N ALA A 55 -18.97 -11.24 -3.30
CA ALA A 55 -19.15 -11.30 -4.74
C ALA A 55 -20.12 -10.19 -5.17
N PRO A 56 -19.77 -9.38 -6.20
CA PRO A 56 -20.66 -8.33 -6.63
C PRO A 56 -22.00 -8.92 -7.09
N LEU A 57 -23.09 -8.63 -6.37
CA LEU A 57 -24.43 -9.15 -6.68
C LEU A 57 -25.04 -8.55 -7.96
N HIS A 58 -24.30 -7.75 -8.72
CA HIS A 58 -24.79 -7.09 -9.92
C HIS A 58 -24.01 -7.58 -11.15
N PRO A 59 -24.69 -8.03 -12.22
CA PRO A 59 -24.05 -8.52 -13.46
C PRO A 59 -23.06 -7.53 -14.08
N ASN A 60 -23.25 -6.22 -13.86
CA ASN A 60 -22.37 -5.16 -14.36
C ASN A 60 -21.30 -4.67 -13.37
N ARG A 61 -21.17 -5.23 -12.17
CA ARG A 61 -20.04 -4.93 -11.28
C ARG A 61 -18.87 -5.84 -11.64
N ARG A 62 -18.18 -5.48 -12.73
CA ARG A 62 -16.88 -6.06 -13.06
C ARG A 62 -15.98 -5.91 -11.83
N THR A 63 -15.39 -7.03 -11.38
CA THR A 63 -14.26 -6.96 -10.45
C THR A 63 -13.27 -5.94 -11.02
N PRO A 64 -12.78 -4.97 -10.22
CA PRO A 64 -11.73 -4.11 -10.72
C PRO A 64 -10.61 -5.01 -11.25
N PRO A 65 -9.98 -4.69 -12.39
CA PRO A 65 -8.88 -5.49 -12.88
C PRO A 65 -7.85 -5.63 -11.76
N PRO A 66 -7.19 -6.80 -11.64
CA PRO A 66 -6.15 -6.97 -10.65
C PRO A 66 -5.12 -5.85 -10.77
N PRO A 67 -4.50 -5.43 -9.65
CA PRO A 67 -3.41 -4.47 -9.71
C PRO A 67 -2.33 -5.00 -10.68
N LEU A 68 -1.75 -4.10 -11.46
CA LEU A 68 -0.64 -4.46 -12.34
C LEU A 68 0.52 -5.03 -11.50
N PRO A 69 1.26 -6.03 -12.02
CA PRO A 69 2.44 -6.52 -11.33
C PRO A 69 3.45 -5.37 -11.11
N PRO A 70 4.29 -5.45 -10.07
CA PRO A 70 5.34 -4.45 -9.85
C PRO A 70 6.24 -4.36 -11.10
N PRO A 71 6.73 -3.15 -11.44
CA PRO A 71 7.62 -3.00 -12.58
C PRO A 71 8.88 -3.85 -12.39
N PRO A 72 9.47 -4.37 -13.48
CA PRO A 72 10.71 -5.12 -13.39
C PRO A 72 11.81 -4.26 -12.73
N PRO A 73 12.78 -4.87 -12.03
CA PRO A 73 13.93 -4.17 -11.51
C PRO A 73 14.59 -3.35 -12.62
N LYS A 74 14.84 -2.06 -12.35
CA LYS A 74 15.48 -1.19 -13.34
C LYS A 74 16.88 -1.74 -13.64
N PRO A 75 17.32 -1.75 -14.91
CA PRO A 75 18.70 -2.11 -15.21
C PRO A 75 19.62 -1.13 -14.47
N LYS A 76 20.71 -1.64 -13.90
CA LYS A 76 21.68 -0.81 -13.19
C LYS A 76 22.17 0.30 -14.11
N THR A 77 22.18 1.52 -13.61
CA THR A 77 22.67 2.66 -14.40
C THR A 77 24.18 2.52 -14.65
N LYS A 78 24.73 3.13 -15.71
CA LYS A 78 26.18 3.06 -15.99
C LYS A 78 27.03 3.46 -14.78
N LYS A 79 26.60 4.53 -14.09
CA LYS A 79 27.22 5.05 -12.87
C LYS A 79 27.19 4.05 -11.70
N GLU A 80 26.16 3.23 -11.63
CA GLU A 80 26.00 2.21 -10.60
C GLU A 80 26.90 1.00 -10.88
N LYS A 81 27.03 0.62 -12.16
CA LYS A 81 27.94 -0.44 -12.59
C LYS A 81 29.41 -0.08 -12.35
N GLU A 82 29.82 1.14 -12.72
CA GLU A 82 31.18 1.65 -12.47
C GLU A 82 31.51 1.69 -10.97
N ARG A 83 30.52 2.02 -10.13
CA ARG A 83 30.69 2.00 -8.67
C ARG A 83 30.90 0.59 -8.15
N GLU A 84 30.15 -0.39 -8.65
CA GLU A 84 30.32 -1.78 -8.25
C GLU A 84 31.66 -2.35 -8.71
N GLU A 85 32.08 -2.07 -9.94
CA GLU A 85 33.39 -2.47 -10.48
C GLU A 85 34.53 -1.90 -9.62
N ARG A 86 34.42 -0.62 -9.24
CA ARG A 86 35.38 0.00 -8.32
C ARG A 86 35.41 -0.68 -6.95
N TRP A 87 34.26 -1.09 -6.41
CA TRP A 87 34.23 -1.80 -5.13
C TRP A 87 34.83 -3.20 -5.21
N GLU A 88 34.69 -3.88 -6.35
CA GLU A 88 35.35 -5.16 -6.58
C GLU A 88 36.87 -4.98 -6.67
N GLU A 89 37.36 -3.98 -7.40
CA GLU A 89 38.79 -3.64 -7.48
C GLU A 89 39.38 -3.31 -6.10
N GLU A 90 38.71 -2.45 -5.32
CA GLU A 90 39.16 -2.08 -3.97
C GLU A 90 39.23 -3.29 -3.02
N MET A 91 38.30 -4.24 -3.14
CA MET A 91 38.31 -5.47 -2.34
C MET A 91 39.42 -6.42 -2.77
N ILE A 92 39.65 -6.55 -4.07
CA ILE A 92 40.72 -7.39 -4.62
C ILE A 92 42.08 -6.82 -4.20
N GLU A 93 42.25 -5.50 -4.26
CA GLU A 93 43.48 -4.82 -3.81
C GLU A 93 43.69 -5.00 -2.30
N ALA A 94 42.64 -4.87 -1.48
CA ALA A 94 42.73 -5.04 -0.02
C ALA A 94 43.17 -6.45 0.41
N VAL A 95 42.89 -7.47 -0.42
CA VAL A 95 43.29 -8.86 -0.15
C VAL A 95 44.71 -9.18 -0.64
N GLY A 96 45.35 -8.27 -1.40
CA GLY A 96 46.70 -8.46 -1.94
C GLY A 96 46.73 -8.70 -3.45
N GLY A 97 45.58 -8.65 -4.12
CA GLY A 97 45.45 -8.80 -5.57
C GLY A 97 44.55 -9.96 -5.98
N TRP A 98 44.46 -10.17 -7.30
CA TRP A 98 43.54 -11.15 -7.90
C TRP A 98 43.88 -12.60 -7.54
N ASP A 99 45.16 -12.90 -7.33
CA ASP A 99 45.63 -14.25 -7.02
C ASP A 99 45.22 -14.65 -5.59
N ASP A 100 45.47 -13.76 -4.61
CA ASP A 100 45.04 -13.97 -3.23
C ASP A 100 43.51 -13.95 -3.09
N TRP A 101 42.83 -13.11 -3.88
CA TRP A 101 41.36 -13.08 -3.94
C TRP A 101 40.76 -14.42 -4.39
N LYS A 102 41.36 -15.09 -5.37
CA LYS A 102 40.90 -16.40 -5.87
C LYS A 102 41.17 -17.55 -4.91
N LEU A 103 42.17 -17.41 -4.03
CA LEU A 103 42.49 -18.41 -3.01
C LEU A 103 41.49 -18.40 -1.85
N LEU A 104 40.78 -17.29 -1.64
CA LEU A 104 39.66 -17.24 -0.70
C LEU A 104 38.53 -18.18 -1.15
N SER A 105 37.88 -18.81 -0.19
CA SER A 105 36.68 -19.61 -0.46
C SER A 105 35.56 -18.72 -1.02
N GLU A 106 34.67 -19.31 -1.84
CA GLU A 106 33.52 -18.59 -2.39
C GLU A 106 32.63 -17.94 -1.31
N GLN A 107 32.59 -18.55 -0.12
CA GLN A 107 31.87 -18.00 1.03
C GLN A 107 32.53 -16.74 1.58
N GLU A 108 33.85 -16.72 1.71
CA GLU A 108 34.61 -15.55 2.18
C GLU A 108 34.54 -14.40 1.18
N GLN A 109 34.68 -14.71 -0.12
CA GLN A 109 34.51 -13.72 -1.18
C GLN A 109 33.11 -13.10 -1.13
N LYS A 110 32.06 -13.91 -0.98
CA LYS A 110 30.67 -13.46 -0.89
C LYS A 110 30.40 -12.67 0.40
N ALA A 111 31.00 -13.07 1.52
CA ALA A 111 30.91 -12.36 2.78
C ALA A 111 31.58 -10.98 2.69
N ALA A 112 32.76 -10.88 2.08
CA ALA A 112 33.45 -9.62 1.84
C ALA A 112 32.64 -8.69 0.92
N LYS A 113 32.05 -9.22 -0.17
CA LYS A 113 31.18 -8.44 -1.07
C LYS A 113 29.94 -7.92 -0.33
N ARG A 114 29.29 -8.77 0.45
CA ARG A 114 28.14 -8.35 1.29
C ARG A 114 28.52 -7.33 2.35
N ALA A 115 29.67 -7.50 3.00
CA ALA A 115 30.14 -6.57 4.02
C ALA A 115 30.43 -5.19 3.42
N LYS A 116 31.06 -5.15 2.23
CA LYS A 116 31.29 -3.91 1.47
C LYS A 116 29.95 -3.26 1.07
N TRP A 117 29.01 -4.03 0.53
CA TRP A 117 27.67 -3.52 0.21
C TRP A 117 26.91 -3.02 1.44
N ALA A 118 26.91 -3.75 2.54
CA ALA A 118 26.23 -3.33 3.77
C ALA A 118 26.85 -2.06 4.36
N ARG A 119 28.17 -1.90 4.26
CA ARG A 119 28.90 -0.72 4.73
C ARG A 119 28.60 0.52 3.88
N GLU A 120 28.51 0.36 2.57
CA GLU A 120 28.43 1.48 1.63
C GLU A 120 26.99 1.86 1.23
N LEU A 121 26.07 0.89 1.15
CA LEU A 121 24.66 1.16 0.87
C LEU A 121 23.85 1.43 2.14
N GLY A 122 24.35 1.04 3.31
CA GLY A 122 23.58 1.00 4.54
C GLY A 122 22.50 -0.08 4.47
N GLY A 123 22.30 -0.82 5.55
CA GLY A 123 21.16 -1.74 5.65
C GLY A 123 19.85 -0.95 5.55
N GLU A 124 19.26 -0.93 4.37
CA GLU A 124 17.91 -0.41 4.15
C GLU A 124 16.92 -1.54 4.42
N ASP A 125 16.51 -1.64 5.68
CA ASP A 125 15.21 -2.19 6.10
C ASP A 125 14.21 -1.03 6.21
#